data_AF-A0A1V3N877-F1
#
_entry.id   AF-A0A1V3N877-F1
#
_cell.length_a   1.000
_cell.length_b   1.000
_cell.length_c   1.000
_cell.angle_alpha   90.00
_cell.angle_beta   90.00
_cell.angle_gamma   90.00
#
_symmetry.space_group_name_H-M   'P 1'
#
loop_
_entity.id
_entity.type
_entity.pdbx_description
1 polymer ?
#
loop_
_entity_poly.entity_id
_entity_poly.type
_entity_poly.pdbx_seq_one_letter_code
_entity_poly.pdbx_strand_id
1 'polypeptide(L)' 'MQGRQDRGQSLVLETGRGRARHLLDGLIAYRAELGELGRELEALLRAAGVTPSSRATEFLQDNSLGHADRTP' A
#
# COMPACT_ATOMS: atom_id res chain seq x y z
N MET A 1 -19.01 -13.45 29.68
CA MET A 1 -19.41 -12.57 28.56
C MET A 1 -18.19 -12.20 27.71
N GLN A 2 -17.43 -13.18 27.19
CA GLN A 2 -16.09 -12.93 26.61
C GLN A 2 -16.05 -12.84 25.06
N GLY A 3 -17.08 -13.31 24.35
CA GLY A 3 -17.02 -13.47 22.88
C GLY A 3 -17.38 -12.24 22.03
N ARG A 4 -17.80 -11.12 22.63
CA ARG A 4 -18.22 -9.91 21.89
C ARG A 4 -17.08 -8.90 21.71
N GLN A 5 -16.14 -8.85 22.65
CA GLN A 5 -15.00 -7.92 22.64
C GLN A 5 -13.95 -8.33 21.60
N ASP A 6 -13.71 -9.64 21.45
CA ASP A 6 -12.76 -10.23 20.51
C ASP A 6 -13.12 -9.96 19.03
N ARG A 7 -14.41 -10.10 18.68
CA ARG A 7 -14.92 -9.81 17.32
C ARG A 7 -14.83 -8.33 16.97
N GLY A 8 -15.09 -7.44 17.93
CA GLY A 8 -15.00 -5.99 17.73
C GLY A 8 -13.57 -5.53 17.50
N GLN A 9 -12.62 -6.09 18.23
CA GLN A 9 -11.19 -5.84 18.05
C GLN A 9 -10.68 -6.39 16.71
N SER A 10 -11.07 -7.61 16.33
CA SER A 10 -10.74 -8.18 15.01
C SER A 10 -11.26 -7.29 13.87
N LEU A 11 -12.50 -6.82 13.95
CA LEU A 11 -13.11 -5.97 12.93
C LEU A 11 -12.42 -4.60 12.81
N VAL A 12 -12.03 -3.98 13.94
CA VAL A 12 -11.28 -2.71 13.95
C VAL A 12 -9.88 -2.90 13.32
N LEU A 13 -9.20 -4.01 13.63
CA LEU A 13 -7.90 -4.33 13.08
C LEU A 13 -7.97 -4.66 11.57
N GLU A 14 -9.00 -5.39 11.12
CA GLU A 14 -9.26 -5.64 9.70
C GLU A 14 -9.56 -4.36 8.93
N THR A 15 -10.39 -3.48 9.50
CA THR A 15 -10.73 -2.19 8.88
C THR A 15 -9.50 -1.29 8.81
N GLY A 16 -8.67 -1.28 9.86
CA GLY A 16 -7.41 -0.54 9.90
C GLY A 16 -6.42 -1.02 8.84
N ARG A 17 -6.26 -2.34 8.70
CA ARG A 17 -5.40 -2.94 7.67
C ARG A 17 -5.88 -2.65 6.26
N GLY A 18 -7.20 -2.70 6.03
CA GLY A 18 -7.80 -2.32 4.75
C GLY A 18 -7.50 -0.88 4.35
N ARG A 19 -7.65 0.07 5.29
CA ARG A 19 -7.31 1.48 5.07
C ARG A 19 -5.82 1.70 4.83
N ALA A 20 -4.96 1.01 5.59
CA ALA A 20 -3.51 1.09 5.41
C ALA A 20 -3.09 0.60 4.02
N ARG A 21 -3.73 -0.46 3.51
CA ARG A 21 -3.51 -0.94 2.13
C ARG A 21 -3.96 0.08 1.09
N HIS A 22 -5.15 0.67 1.25
CA HIS A 22 -5.61 1.72 0.34
C HIS A 22 -4.70 2.94 0.32
N LEU A 23 -4.15 3.31 1.49
CA LEU A 23 -3.16 4.39 1.57
C LEU A 23 -1.89 4.01 0.80
N LEU A 24 -1.37 2.80 1.01
CA LEU A 24 -0.18 2.30 0.29
C LEU A 24 -0.39 2.28 -1.23
N ASP A 25 -1.56 1.86 -1.70
CA ASP A 25 -1.90 1.87 -3.13
C ASP A 25 -1.88 3.30 -3.69
N GLY A 26 -2.43 4.28 -2.96
CA GLY A 26 -2.38 5.69 -3.33
C GLY A 26 -0.96 6.24 -3.37
N LEU A 27 -0.11 5.88 -2.41
CA LEU A 27 1.30 6.31 -2.38
C LEU A 27 2.07 5.79 -3.58
N ILE A 28 1.82 4.53 -3.98
CA ILE A 28 2.44 3.95 -5.17
C ILE A 28 2.01 4.70 -6.42
N ALA A 29 0.72 5.07 -6.53
CA ALA A 29 0.19 5.79 -7.68
C ALA A 29 0.77 7.21 -7.83
N TYR A 30 0.94 7.93 -6.71
CA TYR A 30 1.39 9.33 -6.69
C TYR A 30 2.84 9.50 -6.20
N ARG A 31 3.66 8.45 -6.34
CA ARG A 31 5.02 8.40 -5.78
C ARG A 31 5.92 9.52 -6.31
N ALA A 32 5.74 9.93 -7.57
CA ALA A 32 6.55 10.99 -8.18
C ALA A 32 6.16 12.37 -7.61
N GLU A 33 4.87 12.62 -7.44
CA GLU A 33 4.31 13.87 -6.92
C GLU A 33 4.57 14.04 -5.42
N LEU A 34 4.62 12.95 -4.67
CA LEU A 34 4.88 12.95 -3.23
C LEU A 34 6.36 13.01 -2.88
N GLY A 35 7.25 12.76 -3.85
CA GLY A 35 8.70 12.83 -3.66
C GLY A 35 9.19 11.94 -2.52
N GLU A 36 9.99 12.51 -1.61
CA GLU A 36 10.58 11.75 -0.50
C GLU A 36 9.55 11.41 0.59
N LEU A 37 8.59 12.31 0.88
CA LEU A 37 7.54 12.03 1.85
C LEU A 37 6.73 10.77 1.49
N GLY A 38 6.46 10.57 0.19
CA GLY A 38 5.79 9.37 -0.29
C GLY A 38 6.60 8.09 -0.08
N ARG A 39 7.93 8.17 -0.21
CA ARG A 39 8.85 7.04 -0.01
C ARG A 39 8.99 6.67 1.45
N GLU A 40 9.12 7.66 2.34
CA GLU A 40 9.16 7.42 3.78
C GLU A 40 7.87 6.75 4.27
N LEU A 41 6.72 7.24 3.82
CA LEU A 41 5.43 6.68 4.22
C LEU A 41 5.20 5.28 3.64
N GLU A 42 5.65 5.02 2.40
CA GLU A 42 5.67 3.68 1.83
C GLU A 42 6.51 2.72 2.70
N ALA A 43 7.70 3.13 3.10
CA ALA A 43 8.60 2.33 3.94
C ALA A 43 7.96 2.02 5.31
N LEU A 44 7.30 2.99 5.94
CA LEU A 44 6.60 2.80 7.21
C LEU A 44 5.45 1.80 7.09
N LEU A 45 4.63 1.89 6.03
CA LEU A 45 3.52 0.97 5.81
C LEU A 45 4.01 -0.45 5.55
N ARG A 46 5.09 -0.61 4.76
CA ARG A 46 5.73 -1.91 4.53
C ARG A 46 6.34 -2.49 5.80
N ALA A 47 7.00 -1.67 6.62
CA ALA A 47 7.55 -2.08 7.92
C ALA A 47 6.45 -2.54 8.90
N ALA A 48 5.26 -1.95 8.80
CA ALA A 48 4.06 -2.38 9.53
C ALA A 48 3.40 -3.66 8.95
N GLY A 49 4.00 -4.29 7.93
CA GLY A 49 3.50 -5.52 7.31
C GLY A 49 2.34 -5.29 6.34
N VAL A 50 2.11 -4.04 5.90
CA VAL A 50 1.08 -3.73 4.90
C VAL A 50 1.67 -3.99 3.52
N THR A 51 1.05 -4.92 2.78
CA THR A 51 1.39 -5.18 1.39
C THR A 51 0.46 -4.40 0.46
N PRO A 52 0.98 -3.87 -0.66
CA PRO A 52 0.14 -3.22 -1.66
C PRO A 52 -0.86 -4.21 -2.26
N SER A 53 -1.95 -3.70 -2.81
CA SER A 53 -2.87 -4.54 -3.56
C SER A 53 -2.27 -5.02 -4.87
N SER A 54 -2.87 -6.06 -5.46
CA SER A 54 -2.47 -6.56 -6.77
C SER A 54 -2.52 -5.47 -7.85
N ARG A 55 -3.46 -4.52 -7.74
CA ARG A 55 -3.60 -3.39 -8.68
C ARG A 55 -2.42 -2.41 -8.57
N ALA A 56 -2.00 -2.07 -7.35
CA ALA A 56 -0.81 -1.24 -7.16
C ALA A 56 0.48 -1.96 -7.59
N THR A 57 0.51 -3.29 -7.45
CA THR A 57 1.63 -4.12 -7.93
C THR A 57 1.70 -4.15 -9.46
N GLU A 58 0.57 -4.26 -10.14
CA GLU A 58 0.46 -4.19 -11.61
C GLU A 58 0.91 -2.82 -12.13
N PHE A 59 0.48 -1.74 -11.48
CA PHE A 59 0.92 -0.37 -11.82
C PHE A 59 2.45 -0.19 -11.74
N LEU A 60 3.11 -0.82 -10.76
CA LEU A 60 4.57 -0.81 -10.67
C LEU A 60 5.23 -1.58 -11.82
N GLN A 61 4.65 -2.71 -12.23
CA GLN A 61 5.16 -3.50 -13.35
C GLN A 61 5.00 -2.75 -14.68
N ASP A 62 3.84 -2.14 -14.92
CA ASP A 62 3.58 -1.35 -16.13
C ASP A 62 4.54 -0.16 -16.25
N ASN A 63 4.78 0.56 -15.15
CA ASN A 63 5.75 1.66 -15.13
C ASN A 63 7.20 1.18 -15.31
N SER A 64 7.52 -0.03 -14.88
CA SER A 64 8.86 -0.62 -15.05
C SER A 64 9.10 -1.10 -16.49
N LEU A 65 8.05 -1.66 -17.14
CA LEU A 65 8.09 -2.13 -18.52
C LEU A 65 8.14 -0.98 -19.53
N GLY A 66 7.50 0.16 -19.24
CA GLY A 66 7.53 1.34 -20.10
C GLY A 66 8.90 2.01 -20.25
N HIS A 67 9.88 1.67 -19.41
CA HIS A 67 11.22 2.26 -19.46
C HIS A 67 12.28 1.37 -20.16
N ALA A 68 12.00 0.07 -20.37
CA ALA A 68 12.98 -0.86 -20.93
C ALA A 68 13.07 -0.85 -22.47
N ASP A 69 12.12 -0.20 -23.16
CA ASP A 69 11.98 -0.24 -24.63
C ASP A 69 12.34 1.07 -25.34
N ARG A 70 12.91 2.07 -24.63
CA ARG A 70 13.25 3.40 -25.20
C ARG A 70 14.75 3.69 -25.26
N THR A 71 15.57 2.72 -25.62
CA THR A 71 16.96 2.95 -26.05
C THR A 71 17.05 2.77 -27.57
N PRO A 72 17.35 3.83 -28.34
CA PRO A 72 17.68 3.73 -29.77
C PRO A 72 19.01 3.02 -30.01
#